data_AF-A0A943EIG7-F1
#
_entry.id   AF-A0A943EIG7-F1
#
_cell.length_a   1.000
_cell.length_b   1.000
_cell.length_c   1.000
_cell.angle_alpha   90.00
_cell.angle_beta   90.00
_cell.angle_gamma   90.00
#
_symmetry.space_group_name_H-M   'P 1'
#
loop_
_entity.id
_entity.type
_entity.pdbx_description
1 polymer ?
#
loop_
_entity_poly.entity_id
_entity_poly.type
_entity_poly.pdbx_seq_one_letter_code
_entity_poly.pdbx_strand_id
1 'polypeptide(L)'
;MKLIRQEYVDKDLPKGWKPYYIYQIVVNNQMVGKVVLRKGTLEERYYDGHVGYSIDKQYRGHNYAYQAVMLLKKEALLLGFDKLIITCSPDNFASKKTILKLHAKYLQTVMIPKELRKDFDEDEIEKEVYLLELGR
;
A
#
# COMPACT_ATOMS: atom_id res chain seq x y z
N MET A 1 10.02 15.19 5.51
CA MET A 1 9.15 14.07 5.93
C MET A 1 10.00 12.82 6.13
N LYS A 2 9.63 11.93 7.05
CA LYS A 2 10.30 10.63 7.27
C LYS A 2 9.28 9.53 7.56
N LEU A 3 9.70 8.28 7.33
CA LEU A 3 8.99 7.11 7.84
C LEU A 3 9.66 6.64 9.14
N ILE A 4 8.85 6.33 10.15
CA ILE A 4 9.32 5.69 11.38
C ILE A 4 8.70 4.30 11.42
N ARG A 5 9.52 3.25 11.39
CA ARG A 5 9.02 1.88 11.54
C ARG A 5 8.46 1.73 12.95
N GLN A 6 7.17 1.50 13.05
CA GLN A 6 6.48 1.29 14.33
C GLN A 6 6.56 -0.18 14.73
N GLU A 7 6.22 -1.08 13.80
CA GLU A 7 6.07 -2.49 14.11
C GLU A 7 6.34 -3.38 12.90
N TYR A 8 6.83 -4.58 13.15
CA TYR A 8 6.80 -5.70 12.20
C TYR A 8 5.93 -6.79 12.82
N VAL A 9 4.78 -7.07 12.20
CA VAL A 9 3.80 -8.03 12.71
C VAL A 9 4.01 -9.35 12.00
N ASP A 10 4.47 -10.37 12.72
CA ASP A 10 4.75 -11.71 12.20
C ASP A 10 4.19 -12.85 13.06
N LYS A 11 3.51 -12.51 14.17
CA LYS A 11 2.89 -13.45 15.11
C LYS A 11 1.41 -13.15 15.29
N ASP A 12 0.66 -14.16 15.71
CA ASP A 12 -0.78 -14.06 16.02
C ASP A 12 -1.63 -13.48 14.87
N LEU A 13 -1.17 -13.71 13.64
CA LEU A 13 -1.85 -13.26 12.42
C LEU A 13 -3.12 -14.10 12.18
N PRO A 14 -4.20 -13.48 11.65
CA PRO A 14 -5.36 -14.22 11.18
C PRO A 14 -4.95 -15.31 10.17
N LYS A 15 -5.71 -16.41 10.15
CA LYS A 15 -5.40 -17.53 9.24
C LYS A 15 -5.34 -17.05 7.79
N GLY A 16 -4.20 -17.29 7.14
CA GLY A 16 -3.95 -16.90 5.74
C GLY A 16 -3.27 -15.55 5.56
N TRP A 17 -3.11 -14.77 6.63
CA TRP A 17 -2.37 -13.51 6.58
C TRP A 17 -0.86 -13.76 6.58
N LYS A 18 -0.13 -12.83 5.97
CA LYS A 18 1.34 -12.82 5.90
C LYS A 18 1.88 -11.67 6.73
N PRO A 19 3.16 -11.72 7.16
CA PRO A 19 3.75 -10.63 7.91
C PRO A 19 3.73 -9.29 7.18
N TYR A 20 3.69 -8.20 7.92
CA TYR A 20 3.71 -6.85 7.37
C TYR A 20 4.41 -5.86 8.30
N TYR A 21 4.92 -4.79 7.73
CA TYR A 21 5.52 -3.67 8.45
C TYR A 21 4.55 -2.51 8.51
N ILE A 22 4.46 -1.87 9.68
CA ILE A 22 3.73 -0.62 9.87
C ILE A 22 4.74 0.51 10.03
N TYR A 23 4.59 1.56 9.24
CA TYR A 23 5.37 2.79 9.36
C TYR A 23 4.45 3.97 9.64
N GLN A 24 4.87 4.85 10.54
CA GLN A 24 4.29 6.17 10.72
C GLN A 24 4.85 7.13 9.68
N ILE A 25 3.98 7.97 9.11
CA ILE A 25 4.37 9.08 8.25
C ILE A 25 4.49 10.31 9.13
N VAL A 26 5.70 10.87 9.23
CA VAL A 26 6.00 12.01 10.10
C VAL A 26 6.48 13.22 9.30
N VAL A 27 5.79 14.35 9.45
CA VAL A 27 6.11 15.64 8.84
C VAL A 27 6.27 16.67 9.96
N ASN A 28 7.38 17.40 10.01
CA ASN A 28 7.66 18.41 11.04
C ASN A 28 7.41 17.89 12.48
N ASN A 29 7.88 16.67 12.77
CA ASN A 29 7.69 15.96 14.04
C ASN A 29 6.23 15.62 14.42
N GLN A 30 5.28 15.81 13.50
CA GLN A 30 3.88 15.45 13.66
C GLN A 30 3.55 14.20 12.85
N MET A 31 2.84 13.25 13.45
CA MET A 31 2.29 12.10 12.73
C MET A 31 1.13 12.57 11.86
N VAL A 32 1.20 12.25 10.56
CA VAL A 32 0.19 12.66 9.56
C VAL A 32 -0.56 11.49 8.92
N GLY A 33 -0.18 10.26 9.25
CA GLY A 33 -0.76 9.05 8.70
C GLY A 33 0.14 7.84 8.86
N LYS A 34 -0.21 6.76 8.15
CA LYS A 34 0.51 5.49 8.19
C LYS A 34 0.68 4.92 6.78
N VAL A 35 1.74 4.15 6.61
CA VAL A 35 1.95 3.30 5.44
C VAL A 35 2.34 1.89 5.89
N VAL A 36 1.78 0.89 5.22
CA VAL A 36 1.97 -0.53 5.50
C VAL A 36 2.67 -1.17 4.30
N LEU A 37 3.66 -2.00 4.58
CA LEU A 37 4.32 -2.87 3.59
C LEU A 37 4.05 -4.33 3.95
N ARG A 38 3.24 -5.02 3.15
CA ARG A 38 2.88 -6.43 3.32
C ARG A 38 3.90 -7.33 2.61
N LYS A 39 4.34 -8.40 3.27
CA LYS A 39 5.10 -9.48 2.64
C LYS A 39 4.17 -10.33 1.77
N GLY A 40 4.76 -11.04 0.82
CA GLY A 40 4.08 -11.98 -0.06
C GLY A 40 4.62 -11.89 -1.49
N THR A 41 4.17 -12.79 -2.36
CA THR A 41 4.44 -12.72 -3.79
C THR A 41 3.50 -11.74 -4.51
N LEU A 42 3.74 -11.49 -5.81
CA LEU A 42 2.84 -10.68 -6.63
C LEU A 42 1.43 -11.29 -6.71
N GLU A 43 1.34 -12.61 -6.76
CA GLU A 43 0.09 -13.37 -6.79
C GLU A 43 -0.62 -13.31 -5.44
N GLU A 44 0.12 -13.50 -4.33
CA GLU A 44 -0.47 -13.46 -3.00
C GLU A 44 -1.01 -12.08 -2.64
N ARG A 45 -0.47 -11.00 -3.22
CA ARG A 45 -0.85 -9.60 -2.95
C ARG A 45 -1.66 -8.95 -4.08
N TYR A 46 -2.22 -9.76 -4.98
CA TYR A 46 -2.83 -9.26 -6.22
C TYR A 46 -4.02 -8.32 -5.98
N TYR A 47 -4.79 -8.56 -4.91
CA TYR A 47 -6.01 -7.80 -4.60
C TYR A 47 -5.79 -6.76 -3.49
N ASP A 48 -5.14 -7.14 -2.39
CA ASP A 48 -4.94 -6.29 -1.20
C ASP A 48 -3.67 -5.42 -1.29
N GLY A 49 -2.78 -5.73 -2.24
CA GLY A 49 -1.56 -4.97 -2.51
C GLY A 49 -0.48 -5.16 -1.45
N HIS A 50 0.77 -4.96 -1.86
CA HIS A 50 1.89 -4.87 -0.94
C HIS A 50 1.86 -3.57 -0.14
N VAL A 51 1.33 -2.49 -0.73
CA VAL A 51 1.37 -1.15 -0.13
C VAL A 51 -0.05 -0.71 0.21
N GLY A 52 -0.29 -0.41 1.49
CA GLY A 52 -1.47 0.29 1.96
C GLY A 52 -1.08 1.60 2.64
N TYR A 53 -1.85 2.68 2.44
CA TYR A 53 -1.58 3.95 3.10
C TYR A 53 -2.85 4.67 3.52
N SER A 54 -2.74 5.44 4.59
CA SER A 54 -3.80 6.33 5.09
C SER A 54 -3.18 7.64 5.55
N ILE A 55 -3.81 8.75 5.15
CA ILE A 55 -3.46 10.11 5.58
C ILE A 55 -4.65 10.65 6.37
N ASP A 56 -4.38 11.13 7.59
CA ASP A 56 -5.44 11.68 8.44
C ASP A 56 -6.11 12.85 7.71
N LYS A 57 -7.43 12.98 7.88
CA LYS A 57 -8.28 13.88 7.07
C LYS A 57 -7.72 15.31 7.00
N GLN A 58 -7.20 15.82 8.12
CA GLN A 58 -6.66 17.18 8.24
C GLN A 58 -5.33 17.43 7.49
N TYR A 59 -4.61 16.37 7.08
CA TYR A 59 -3.34 16.49 6.35
C TYR A 59 -3.42 16.08 4.88
N ARG A 60 -4.62 15.75 4.37
CA ARG A 60 -4.83 15.40 2.96
C ARG A 60 -4.55 16.61 2.05
N GLY A 61 -4.29 16.36 0.76
CA GLY A 61 -3.99 17.40 -0.22
C GLY A 61 -2.50 17.78 -0.36
N HIS A 62 -1.63 17.30 0.54
CA HIS A 62 -0.21 17.67 0.56
C HIS A 62 0.73 16.66 -0.14
N ASN A 63 0.17 15.69 -0.88
CA ASN A 63 0.94 14.59 -1.50
C ASN A 63 1.71 13.68 -0.51
N TYR A 64 1.35 13.65 0.77
CA TYR A 64 2.07 12.83 1.76
C TYR A 64 2.00 11.33 1.47
N ALA A 65 0.90 10.82 0.91
CA ALA A 65 0.81 9.43 0.46
C ALA A 65 1.88 9.11 -0.61
N TYR A 66 1.95 9.92 -1.67
CA TYR A 66 2.97 9.78 -2.72
C TYR A 66 4.39 9.80 -2.13
N GLN A 67 4.70 10.81 -1.32
CA GLN A 67 6.02 10.93 -0.71
C GLN A 67 6.33 9.75 0.21
N ALA A 68 5.33 9.20 0.91
CA ALA A 68 5.51 8.09 1.83
C ALA A 68 5.81 6.81 1.06
N VAL A 69 5.10 6.55 -0.04
CA VAL A 69 5.40 5.41 -0.91
C VAL A 69 6.79 5.55 -1.53
N MET A 70 7.21 6.75 -1.96
CA MET A 70 8.58 6.97 -2.47
C MET A 70 9.67 6.65 -1.44
N LEU A 71 9.46 6.99 -0.16
CA LEU A 71 10.37 6.58 0.92
C LEU A 71 10.29 5.07 1.17
N LEU A 72 9.10 4.50 1.16
CA LEU A 72 8.87 3.07 1.35
C LEU A 72 9.54 2.23 0.25
N LYS A 73 9.62 2.71 -1.00
CA LYS A 73 10.33 2.02 -2.09
C LYS A 73 11.78 1.71 -1.70
N LYS A 74 12.47 2.64 -1.03
CA LYS A 74 13.85 2.47 -0.58
C LYS A 74 13.96 1.38 0.49
N GLU A 75 13.05 1.39 1.46
CA GLU A 75 12.97 0.34 2.49
C GLU A 75 12.64 -1.02 1.88
N ALA A 76 11.71 -1.07 0.94
CA ALA A 76 11.33 -2.30 0.25
C ALA A 76 12.52 -2.91 -0.53
N LEU A 77 13.33 -2.09 -1.22
CA LEU A 77 14.55 -2.56 -1.87
C LEU A 77 15.53 -3.20 -0.88
N LEU A 78 15.77 -2.55 0.28
CA LEU A 78 16.64 -3.10 1.32
C LEU A 78 16.11 -4.42 1.91
N LEU A 79 14.78 -4.60 1.90
CA LEU A 79 14.11 -5.83 2.33
C LEU A 79 14.05 -6.92 1.24
N GLY A 80 14.67 -6.68 0.09
CA GLY A 80 14.79 -7.65 -1.01
C GLY A 80 13.63 -7.65 -2.00
N PHE A 81 12.77 -6.62 -2.01
CA PHE A 81 11.75 -6.49 -3.04
C PHE A 81 12.32 -5.86 -4.31
N ASP A 82 12.02 -6.41 -5.48
CA ASP A 82 12.31 -5.77 -6.78
C ASP A 82 11.06 -5.07 -7.35
N LYS A 83 9.87 -5.57 -7.00
CA LYS A 83 8.56 -5.11 -7.51
C LYS A 83 7.52 -5.19 -6.41
N LEU A 84 6.52 -4.30 -6.49
CA LEU A 84 5.37 -4.29 -5.58
C LEU A 84 4.07 -4.21 -6.38
N ILE A 85 3.03 -4.91 -5.92
CA ILE A 85 1.65 -4.64 -6.30
C ILE A 85 1.12 -3.49 -5.43
N ILE A 86 0.49 -2.51 -6.06
CA ILE A 86 -0.29 -1.47 -5.40
C ILE A 86 -1.68 -1.45 -6.02
N THR A 87 -2.72 -1.44 -5.18
CA THR A 87 -4.11 -1.49 -5.63
C THR A 87 -4.91 -0.33 -5.07
N CYS A 88 -6.00 0.01 -5.75
CA CYS A 88 -7.00 0.91 -5.22
C CYS A 88 -8.38 0.58 -5.79
N SER A 89 -9.44 0.98 -5.08
CA SER A 89 -10.80 0.91 -5.60
C SER A 89 -10.95 1.88 -6.79
N PRO A 90 -11.71 1.53 -7.84
CA PRO A 90 -11.87 2.36 -9.05
C PRO A 90 -12.52 3.73 -8.83
N ASP A 91 -13.22 3.94 -7.72
CA ASP A 91 -13.79 5.22 -7.32
C ASP A 91 -12.85 6.04 -6.42
N ASN A 92 -11.73 5.46 -5.97
CA ASN A 92 -10.73 6.13 -5.15
C ASN A 92 -9.79 7.01 -6.00
N PHE A 93 -10.33 8.10 -6.54
CA PHE A 93 -9.61 9.05 -7.40
C PHE A 93 -8.36 9.63 -6.75
N ALA A 94 -8.33 9.80 -5.43
CA ALA A 94 -7.18 10.32 -4.70
C ALA A 94 -6.00 9.32 -4.72
N SER A 95 -6.30 8.04 -4.51
CA SER A 95 -5.32 6.96 -4.59
C SER A 95 -4.81 6.78 -6.02
N LYS A 96 -5.70 6.80 -7.02
CA LYS A 96 -5.31 6.76 -8.45
C LYS A 96 -4.32 7.85 -8.82
N LYS A 97 -4.60 9.11 -8.45
CA LYS A 97 -3.67 10.24 -8.72
C LYS A 97 -2.30 10.00 -8.08
N THR A 98 -2.28 9.42 -6.87
CA THR A 98 -1.04 9.05 -6.19
C THR A 98 -0.29 7.95 -6.94
N ILE A 99 -0.98 6.88 -7.32
CA ILE A 99 -0.40 5.72 -8.03
C ILE A 99 0.14 6.11 -9.41
N LEU A 100 -0.61 6.91 -10.17
CA LEU A 100 -0.17 7.41 -11.47
C LEU A 100 1.08 8.29 -11.34
N LYS A 101 1.16 9.11 -10.29
CA LYS A 101 2.36 9.93 -10.00
C LYS A 101 3.58 9.09 -9.63
N LEU A 102 3.39 7.87 -9.12
CA LEU A 102 4.46 6.90 -8.85
C LEU A 102 4.96 6.20 -10.13
N HIS A 103 4.36 6.48 -11.29
CA HIS A 103 4.61 5.77 -12.55
C HIS A 103 4.41 4.26 -12.45
N ALA A 104 3.50 3.81 -11.58
CA ALA A 104 3.14 2.40 -11.51
C ALA A 104 2.40 1.99 -12.80
N LYS A 105 2.76 0.83 -13.35
CA LYS A 105 2.15 0.29 -14.56
C LYS A 105 0.79 -0.29 -14.21
N TYR A 106 -0.28 0.28 -14.78
CA TYR A 106 -1.61 -0.33 -14.71
C TYR A 106 -1.58 -1.72 -15.35
N LEU A 107 -2.11 -2.72 -14.65
CA LEU A 107 -2.24 -4.09 -15.14
C LEU A 107 -3.67 -4.33 -15.63
N GLN A 108 -4.65 -4.21 -14.74
CA GLN A 108 -6.07 -4.41 -15.04
C GLN A 108 -6.97 -3.98 -13.85
N THR A 109 -8.26 -3.82 -14.12
CA THR A 109 -9.32 -3.77 -13.13
C THR A 109 -9.92 -5.16 -12.99
N VAL A 110 -9.99 -5.67 -11.76
CA VAL A 110 -10.44 -7.02 -11.46
C VAL A 110 -11.52 -7.03 -10.40
N MET A 111 -12.51 -7.91 -10.55
CA MET A 111 -13.43 -8.20 -9.45
C MET A 111 -12.71 -9.00 -8.36
N ILE A 112 -12.99 -8.66 -7.11
CA ILE A 112 -12.50 -9.43 -5.96
C ILE A 112 -13.30 -10.74 -5.88
N PRO A 113 -12.63 -11.91 -5.84
CA PRO A 113 -13.29 -13.20 -5.62
C PRO A 113 -14.16 -13.18 -4.37
N LYS A 114 -15.36 -13.77 -4.43
CA LYS A 114 -16.37 -13.66 -3.36
C LYS A 114 -15.83 -14.15 -2.01
N GLU A 115 -15.02 -15.20 -2.03
CA GLU A 115 -14.37 -15.81 -0.87
C GLU A 115 -13.33 -14.91 -0.19
N LEU A 116 -12.78 -13.93 -0.92
CA LEU A 116 -11.80 -12.96 -0.40
C LEU A 116 -12.45 -11.67 0.08
N ARG A 117 -13.69 -11.36 -0.31
CA ARG A 117 -14.37 -10.08 0.03
C ARG A 117 -14.51 -9.82 1.52
N LYS A 118 -14.51 -10.86 2.35
CA LYS A 118 -14.51 -10.73 3.82
C LYS A 118 -13.30 -9.97 4.39
N ASP A 119 -12.23 -9.85 3.60
CA ASP A 119 -10.99 -9.17 4.00
C ASP A 119 -10.92 -7.72 3.46
N PHE A 120 -12.01 -7.23 2.85
CA PHE A 120 -12.13 -5.88 2.27
C PHE A 120 -13.37 -5.16 2.83
N ASP A 121 -13.45 -3.85 2.61
CA ASP A 121 -14.66 -3.08 2.97
C ASP A 121 -15.85 -3.52 2.07
N GLU A 122 -17.08 -3.45 2.60
CA GLU A 122 -18.27 -4.03 1.94
C GLU A 122 -18.55 -3.47 0.54
N ASP A 123 -18.16 -2.22 0.29
CA ASP A 123 -18.28 -1.52 -0.98
C ASP A 123 -17.14 -1.82 -1.96
N GLU A 124 -16.06 -2.46 -1.51
CA GLU A 124 -14.93 -2.84 -2.35
C GLU A 124 -15.19 -4.17 -3.07
N ILE A 125 -15.81 -4.09 -4.25
CA ILE A 125 -16.11 -5.26 -5.10
C ILE A 125 -15.09 -5.48 -6.21
N GLU A 126 -14.34 -4.44 -6.58
CA GLU A 126 -13.33 -4.44 -7.63
C GLU A 126 -12.10 -3.63 -7.23
N LYS A 127 -10.96 -3.97 -7.81
CA LYS A 127 -9.67 -3.31 -7.60
C LYS A 127 -9.02 -3.01 -8.93
N GLU A 128 -8.48 -1.81 -9.06
CA GLU A 128 -7.44 -1.54 -10.05
C GLU A 128 -6.11 -2.02 -9.52
N VAL A 129 -5.40 -2.82 -10.31
CA VAL A 129 -4.13 -3.43 -9.94
C VAL A 129 -3.01 -2.80 -10.74
N TYR A 130 -1.97 -2.38 -10.03
CA TYR A 130 -0.80 -1.73 -10.62
C TYR A 130 0.48 -2.42 -10.16
N LEU A 131 1.46 -2.49 -11.07
CA LEU A 131 2.81 -2.96 -10.79
C LEU A 131 3.74 -1.76 -10.62
N LEU A 132 4.33 -1.63 -9.45
CA LEU A 132 5.34 -0.63 -9.14
C LEU A 132 6.72 -1.29 -9.16
N GLU A 133 7.53 -0.94 -10.16
CA GLU A 133 8.93 -1.38 -10.21
C GLU A 133 9.79 -0.49 -9.30
N LEU A 134 10.64 -1.13 -8.49
CA LEU A 134 11.43 -0.40 -7.51
C LEU A 134 12.74 0.14 -8.09
N GLY A 135 13.25 -0.47 -9.15
CA GLY A 135 14.53 -0.12 -9.79
C GLY A 135 15.72 -0.46 -8.87
N ARG A 136 16.83 -0.89 -9.45
CA ARG A 136 18.12 -0.95 -8.74
C ARG A 136 18.88 0.34 -8.97
#